data_AF-A0A914NCG0-F1
#
_entry.id   AF-A0A914NCG0-F1
#
_cell.length_a   1.000
_cell.length_b   1.000
_cell.length_c   1.000
_cell.angle_alpha   90.00
_cell.angle_beta   90.00
_cell.angle_gamma   90.00
#
_symmetry.space_group_name_H-M   'P 1'
#
loop_
_entity.id
_entity.type
_entity.pdbx_description
1 polymer ?
#
loop_
_entity_poly.entity_id
_entity_poly.type
_entity_poly.pdbx_seq_one_letter_code
_entity_poly.pdbx_strand_id
1 'polypeptide(L)'
;MSFIIFLLIFVFSAFVNAQFYSPPMTGSGCVATGNKLYSHGNFIRELNGKEMSEMEIYKNKLLEWKQQVDEAYARLEQAVQRNNSAIPIIPPRPALPSFCTSNQTTLYILAGCTVQNNKVYIAGKFARELNEKEKGQLDEFAKQMLAQQQASKMENKNAAFGNNIQEAQSLPAADSAINTPPPPSSSSTSTPLPTTTISLQQNADIGRQIALDFCMEF
;
A
#
# COMPACT_ATOMS: atom_id res chain seq x y z
N MET A 1 46.01 1.73 -16.39
CA MET A 1 45.41 1.62 -15.04
C MET A 1 44.42 2.73 -14.71
N SER A 2 44.49 3.95 -15.28
CA SER A 2 43.55 5.04 -14.97
C SER A 2 42.11 4.89 -15.48
N PHE A 3 41.86 4.14 -16.56
CA PHE A 3 40.51 4.03 -17.15
C PHE A 3 39.54 3.16 -16.34
N ILE A 4 40.06 2.16 -15.62
CA ILE A 4 39.26 1.25 -14.78
C ILE A 4 38.78 1.96 -13.50
N ILE A 5 39.59 2.89 -12.97
CA ILE A 5 39.25 3.68 -11.79
C ILE A 5 38.11 4.67 -12.10
N PHE A 6 38.12 5.30 -13.28
CA PHE A 6 37.02 6.18 -13.70
C PHE A 6 35.69 5.44 -13.92
N LEU A 7 35.73 4.21 -14.44
CA LEU A 7 34.53 3.36 -14.60
C LEU A 7 33.95 2.93 -13.26
N LEU A 8 34.79 2.60 -12.27
CA LEU A 8 34.32 2.26 -10.92
C LEU A 8 33.66 3.46 -10.22
N ILE A 9 34.18 4.67 -10.38
CA ILE A 9 33.58 5.89 -9.79
C ILE A 9 32.22 6.21 -10.42
N PHE A 10 32.07 6.05 -11.74
CA PHE A 10 30.78 6.26 -12.40
C PHE A 10 29.72 5.22 -11.97
N VAL A 11 30.10 3.96 -11.82
CA VAL A 11 29.17 2.90 -11.36
C VAL A 11 28.75 3.14 -9.90
N PHE A 12 29.65 3.59 -9.01
CA PHE A 12 29.27 3.90 -7.62
C PHE A 12 28.29 5.07 -7.49
N SER A 13 28.30 6.05 -8.41
CA SER A 13 27.37 7.19 -8.35
C SER A 13 25.93 6.85 -8.78
N ALA A 14 25.74 5.77 -9.56
CA ALA A 14 24.41 5.35 -10.01
C ALA A 14 23.62 4.56 -8.94
N PHE A 15 24.27 4.00 -7.92
CA PHE A 15 23.63 3.15 -6.92
C PHE A 15 23.20 3.87 -5.62
N VAL A 16 23.48 5.18 -5.47
CA VAL A 16 23.22 5.89 -4.20
C VAL A 16 21.85 6.59 -4.12
N ASN A 17 21.04 6.59 -5.20
CA ASN A 17 19.83 7.42 -5.26
C ASN A 17 18.50 6.66 -5.23
N ALA A 18 18.49 5.35 -4.94
CA ALA A 18 17.25 4.68 -4.55
C ALA A 18 16.91 5.05 -3.10
N GLN A 19 16.47 6.29 -2.87
CA GLN A 19 15.88 6.68 -1.60
C GLN A 19 14.55 5.92 -1.47
N PHE A 20 14.52 4.95 -0.56
CA PHE A 20 13.39 4.08 -0.30
C PHE A 20 12.24 4.89 0.29
N TYR A 21 11.26 5.24 -0.54
CA TYR A 21 9.98 5.71 -0.05
C TYR A 21 9.13 4.49 0.36
N SER A 22 8.79 4.38 1.64
CA SER A 22 7.87 3.37 2.14
C SER A 22 6.43 3.84 1.99
N PRO A 23 5.49 2.99 1.54
CA PRO A 23 4.08 3.35 1.46
C PRO A 23 3.57 3.85 2.82
N PRO A 24 2.64 4.83 2.82
CA PRO A 24 2.13 5.41 4.05
C PRO A 24 1.50 4.32 4.91
N MET A 25 1.89 4.29 6.17
CA MET A 25 1.38 3.37 7.16
C MET A 25 0.04 3.91 7.70
N THR A 26 -1.06 3.47 7.10
CA THR A 26 -2.41 3.88 7.55
C THR A 26 -2.88 2.98 8.70
N GLY A 27 -3.28 3.56 9.82
CA GLY A 27 -3.91 2.85 10.94
C GLY A 27 -2.96 2.09 11.88
N SER A 28 -1.71 1.84 11.49
CA SER A 28 -0.71 1.36 12.45
C SER A 28 -0.29 2.51 13.37
N GLY A 29 -0.19 2.26 14.68
CA GLY A 29 0.16 3.29 15.65
C GLY A 29 -0.96 4.28 16.02
N CYS A 30 -2.21 4.07 15.59
CA CYS A 30 -3.36 4.81 16.12
C CYS A 30 -3.72 4.29 17.51
N VAL A 31 -3.68 5.15 18.51
CA VAL A 31 -4.07 4.83 19.89
C VAL A 31 -5.00 5.91 20.39
N ALA A 32 -6.13 5.50 20.95
CA ALA A 32 -7.03 6.43 21.59
C ALA A 32 -7.36 5.97 23.01
N THR A 33 -7.19 6.89 23.96
CA THR A 33 -7.36 6.63 25.39
C THR A 33 -8.02 7.84 26.06
N GLY A 34 -9.05 7.57 26.87
CA GLY A 34 -9.96 8.62 27.31
C GLY A 34 -10.57 9.34 26.09
N ASN A 35 -10.49 10.67 26.09
CA ASN A 35 -10.90 11.51 24.96
C ASN A 35 -9.72 11.93 24.07
N LYS A 36 -8.56 11.28 24.14
CA LYS A 36 -7.34 11.71 23.44
C LYS A 36 -6.97 10.78 22.30
N LEU A 37 -6.64 11.35 21.15
CA LEU A 37 -6.14 10.65 19.98
C LEU A 37 -4.63 10.82 19.87
N TYR A 38 -3.94 9.69 19.73
CA TYR A 38 -2.53 9.59 19.46
C TYR A 38 -2.30 8.84 18.17
N SER A 39 -1.27 9.23 17.43
CA SER A 39 -0.81 8.50 16.25
C SER A 39 0.72 8.42 16.30
N HIS A 40 1.27 7.22 16.14
CA HIS A 40 2.72 6.95 16.23
C HIS A 40 3.39 7.52 17.49
N GLY A 41 2.67 7.55 18.62
CA GLY A 41 3.16 8.07 19.90
C GLY A 41 2.98 9.59 20.10
N ASN A 42 2.53 10.33 19.08
CA ASN A 42 2.29 11.77 19.18
C ASN A 42 0.83 12.06 19.50
N PHE A 43 0.57 13.02 20.39
CA PHE A 43 -0.76 13.56 20.60
C PHE A 43 -1.21 14.36 19.38
N ILE A 44 -2.39 14.05 18.85
CA ILE A 44 -2.96 14.71 17.67
C ILE A 44 -3.97 15.76 18.11
N ARG A 45 -5.01 15.31 18.83
CA ARG A 45 -6.11 16.13 19.35
C ARG A 45 -7.00 15.31 20.29
N GLU A 46 -8.03 15.96 20.81
CA GLU A 46 -9.13 15.25 21.46
C GLU A 46 -10.14 14.70 20.44
N LEU A 47 -10.78 13.61 20.82
CA LEU A 47 -11.89 13.00 20.09
C LEU A 47 -13.17 13.80 20.35
N ASN A 48 -13.94 14.04 19.30
CA ASN A 48 -15.25 14.66 19.42
C ASN A 48 -16.32 13.63 19.84
N GLY A 49 -17.53 14.09 20.16
CA GLY A 49 -18.61 13.21 20.63
C GLY A 49 -18.98 12.08 19.65
N LYS A 50 -18.89 12.30 18.33
CA LYS A 50 -19.14 11.26 17.33
C LYS A 50 -18.05 10.20 17.35
N GLU A 51 -16.80 10.62 17.43
CA GLU A 51 -15.64 9.71 17.47
C GLU A 51 -15.60 8.89 18.77
N MET A 52 -15.99 9.49 19.89
CA MET A 52 -16.18 8.76 21.15
C MET A 52 -17.26 7.68 21.00
N SER A 53 -18.38 8.00 20.35
CA SER A 53 -19.41 7.00 20.05
C SER A 53 -18.90 5.90 19.10
N GLU A 54 -18.12 6.24 18.08
CA GLU A 54 -17.48 5.25 17.19
C GLU A 54 -16.54 4.33 17.95
N MET A 55 -15.81 4.86 18.93
CA MET A 55 -14.93 4.06 19.79
C MET A 55 -15.71 3.08 20.65
N GLU A 56 -16.83 3.49 21.25
CA GLU A 56 -17.65 2.57 22.05
C GLU A 56 -18.25 1.45 21.18
N ILE A 57 -18.71 1.79 19.98
CA ILE A 57 -19.16 0.78 19.00
C ILE A 57 -18.02 -0.18 18.66
N TYR A 58 -16.80 0.34 18.44
CA TYR A 58 -15.64 -0.47 18.12
C TYR A 58 -15.24 -1.40 19.27
N LYS A 59 -15.27 -0.93 20.52
CA LYS A 59 -15.02 -1.75 21.72
C LYS A 59 -15.99 -2.92 21.82
N ASN A 60 -17.29 -2.67 21.62
CA ASN A 60 -18.30 -3.74 21.67
C ASN A 60 -18.06 -4.77 20.56
N LYS A 61 -17.77 -4.33 19.33
CA LYS A 61 -17.41 -5.24 18.23
C LYS A 61 -16.17 -6.07 18.52
N LEU A 62 -15.18 -5.51 19.23
CA LEU A 62 -13.99 -6.26 19.65
C LEU A 62 -14.31 -7.34 20.69
N LEU A 63 -15.23 -7.07 21.62
CA LEU A 63 -15.69 -8.05 22.60
C LEU A 63 -16.42 -9.21 21.92
N GLU A 64 -17.36 -8.90 21.01
CA GLU A 64 -18.07 -9.90 20.21
C GLU A 64 -17.11 -10.73 19.34
N TRP A 65 -16.18 -10.05 18.65
CA TRP A 65 -15.17 -10.73 17.83
C TRP A 65 -14.28 -11.65 18.68
N LYS A 66 -13.84 -11.20 19.86
CA LYS A 66 -13.04 -12.03 20.78
C LYS A 66 -13.80 -13.29 21.18
N GLN A 67 -15.08 -13.18 21.53
CA GLN A 67 -15.90 -14.35 21.88
C GLN A 67 -15.99 -15.34 20.71
N GLN A 68 -16.22 -14.85 19.49
CA GLN A 68 -16.29 -15.70 18.30
C GLN A 68 -14.95 -16.39 18.00
N VAL A 69 -13.83 -15.70 18.21
CA VAL A 69 -12.48 -16.26 18.08
C VAL A 69 -12.25 -17.35 19.13
N ASP A 70 -12.57 -17.08 20.40
CA ASP A 70 -12.40 -18.03 21.50
C ASP A 70 -13.25 -19.29 21.27
N GLU A 71 -14.49 -19.14 20.82
CA GLU A 71 -15.35 -20.27 20.44
C GLU A 71 -14.81 -21.08 19.26
N ALA A 72 -14.27 -20.40 18.23
CA ALA A 72 -13.68 -21.06 17.07
C ALA A 72 -12.49 -21.94 17.47
N TYR A 73 -11.63 -21.45 18.38
CA TYR A 73 -10.51 -22.23 18.91
C TYR A 73 -10.97 -23.38 19.80
N ALA A 74 -11.96 -23.18 20.67
CA ALA A 74 -12.50 -24.26 21.50
C ALA A 74 -13.11 -25.40 20.66
N ARG A 75 -13.79 -25.07 19.55
CA ARG A 75 -14.31 -26.07 18.60
C ARG A 75 -13.19 -26.82 17.87
N LEU A 76 -12.11 -26.13 17.52
CA LEU A 76 -10.93 -26.76 16.91
C LEU A 76 -10.29 -27.76 17.87
N GLU A 77 -10.11 -27.39 19.14
CA GLU A 77 -9.57 -28.30 20.16
C GLU A 77 -10.41 -29.58 20.27
N GLN A 78 -11.75 -29.45 20.31
CA GLN A 78 -12.65 -30.61 20.33
C GLN A 78 -12.64 -31.43 19.03
N ALA A 79 -12.39 -30.80 17.88
CA ALA A 79 -12.32 -31.47 16.58
C ALA A 79 -11.01 -32.28 16.45
N VAL A 80 -9.89 -31.70 16.88
CA VAL A 80 -8.58 -32.38 16.94
C VAL A 80 -8.65 -33.62 17.83
N GLN A 81 -9.30 -33.52 18.99
CA GLN A 81 -9.52 -34.68 19.88
C GLN A 81 -10.37 -35.79 19.22
N ARG A 82 -11.20 -35.44 18.23
CA ARG A 82 -12.02 -36.37 17.46
C ARG A 82 -11.39 -36.77 16.12
N ASN A 83 -10.09 -36.53 15.91
CA ASN A 83 -9.37 -36.75 14.66
C ASN A 83 -10.02 -36.08 13.43
N ASN A 84 -10.70 -34.95 13.64
CA ASN A 84 -11.24 -34.12 12.58
C ASN A 84 -10.35 -32.88 12.40
N SER A 85 -9.71 -32.76 11.23
CA SER A 85 -8.73 -31.72 10.92
C SER A 85 -9.34 -30.47 10.26
N ALA A 86 -10.64 -30.23 10.41
CA ALA A 86 -11.29 -29.06 9.84
C ALA A 86 -10.77 -27.75 10.49
N ILE A 87 -10.21 -26.87 9.67
CA ILE A 87 -9.72 -25.55 10.10
C ILE A 87 -10.94 -24.66 10.42
N PRO A 88 -11.01 -24.04 11.62
CA PRO A 88 -12.14 -23.22 11.99
C PRO A 88 -12.13 -21.92 11.17
N ILE A 89 -13.31 -21.48 10.73
CA ILE A 89 -13.47 -20.18 10.09
C ILE A 89 -13.44 -19.11 11.17
N ILE A 90 -12.35 -18.34 11.23
CA ILE A 90 -12.20 -17.22 12.16
C ILE A 90 -12.78 -15.96 11.50
N PRO A 91 -13.68 -15.23 12.16
CA PRO A 91 -14.23 -13.99 11.63
C PRO A 91 -13.13 -12.93 11.45
N PRO A 92 -13.23 -12.06 10.43
CA PRO A 92 -12.27 -10.98 10.26
C PRO A 92 -12.32 -10.01 11.44
N ARG A 93 -11.17 -9.47 11.82
CA ARG A 93 -11.08 -8.45 12.86
C ARG A 93 -11.95 -7.24 12.47
N PRO A 94 -12.70 -6.65 13.42
CA PRO A 94 -13.44 -5.41 13.18
C PRO A 94 -12.55 -4.31 12.60
N ALA A 95 -13.07 -3.57 11.62
CA ALA A 95 -12.38 -2.43 11.04
C ALA A 95 -12.13 -1.35 12.09
N LEU A 96 -10.97 -0.69 12.00
CA LEU A 96 -10.61 0.42 12.87
C LEU A 96 -11.63 1.57 12.77
N PRO A 97 -11.81 2.37 13.83
CA PRO A 97 -12.60 3.59 13.75
C PRO A 97 -12.10 4.54 12.66
N SER A 98 -13.00 5.35 12.11
CA SER A 98 -12.70 6.20 10.96
C SER A 98 -11.59 7.22 11.24
N PHE A 99 -11.50 7.69 12.48
CA PHE A 99 -10.49 8.64 12.93
C PHE A 99 -9.05 8.07 12.89
N CYS A 100 -8.89 6.73 12.91
CA CYS A 100 -7.59 6.07 12.79
C CYS A 100 -7.09 5.91 11.35
N THR A 101 -7.95 6.19 10.36
CA THR A 101 -7.61 6.11 8.93
C THR A 101 -7.62 7.48 8.26
N SER A 102 -7.66 8.55 9.07
CA SER A 102 -7.66 9.93 8.58
C SER A 102 -6.25 10.38 8.19
N ASN A 103 -6.16 11.42 7.35
CA ASN A 103 -4.90 12.08 7.00
C ASN A 103 -4.10 12.56 8.23
N GLN A 104 -4.80 12.93 9.31
CA GLN A 104 -4.17 13.34 10.58
C GLN A 104 -3.44 12.19 11.26
N THR A 105 -3.85 10.95 11.00
CA THR A 105 -3.25 9.73 11.57
C THR A 105 -2.32 9.01 10.59
N THR A 106 -2.13 9.55 9.39
CA THR A 106 -1.22 9.00 8.39
C THR A 106 0.20 9.51 8.63
N LEU A 107 1.16 8.59 8.69
CA LEU A 107 2.59 8.90 8.72
C LEU A 107 3.19 8.76 7.32
N TYR A 108 3.74 9.85 6.83
CA TYR A 108 4.54 9.87 5.60
C TYR A 108 6.01 9.82 5.99
N ILE A 109 6.69 8.76 5.59
CA ILE A 109 8.13 8.59 5.81
C ILE A 109 8.82 9.06 4.54
N LEU A 110 9.49 10.22 4.63
CA LEU A 110 10.22 10.83 3.54
C LEU A 110 11.72 10.66 3.76
N ALA A 111 12.51 10.89 2.72
CA ALA A 111 13.97 10.88 2.83
C ALA A 111 14.44 12.00 3.79
N GLY A 112 14.83 11.64 5.01
CA GLY A 112 15.40 12.55 6.01
C GLY A 112 14.42 13.08 7.07
N CYS A 113 13.11 12.93 6.88
CA CYS A 113 12.13 13.33 7.89
C CYS A 113 10.82 12.53 7.79
N THR A 114 10.00 12.61 8.83
CA THR A 114 8.66 12.06 8.83
C THR A 114 7.63 13.17 8.97
N VAL A 115 6.54 13.07 8.22
CA VAL A 115 5.45 14.04 8.25
C VAL A 115 4.18 13.37 8.74
N GLN A 116 3.55 13.98 9.75
CA GLN A 116 2.33 13.48 10.36
C GLN A 116 1.50 14.66 10.86
N ASN A 117 0.20 14.66 10.58
CA ASN A 117 -0.72 15.72 11.01
C ASN A 117 -0.20 17.13 10.67
N ASN A 118 0.31 17.31 9.44
CA ASN A 118 0.94 18.53 8.95
C ASN A 118 2.16 19.01 9.75
N LYS A 119 2.77 18.15 10.58
CA LYS A 119 3.98 18.44 11.34
C LYS A 119 5.15 17.62 10.80
N VAL A 120 6.30 18.27 10.66
CA VAL A 120 7.56 17.67 10.23
C VAL A 120 8.36 17.27 11.46
N TYR A 121 8.86 16.05 11.46
CA TYR A 121 9.72 15.51 12.50
C TYR A 121 11.04 15.02 11.90
N ILE A 122 12.16 15.45 12.46
CA ILE A 122 13.50 14.99 12.08
C ILE A 122 14.07 14.18 13.23
N ALA A 123 14.54 12.97 12.95
CA ALA A 123 15.03 12.06 13.99
C ALA A 123 14.04 11.89 15.16
N GLY A 124 12.74 11.89 14.87
CA GLY A 124 11.66 11.77 15.85
C GLY A 124 11.35 13.02 16.68
N LYS A 125 12.01 14.16 16.41
CA LYS A 125 11.76 15.43 17.10
C LYS A 125 10.96 16.38 16.23
N PHE A 126 9.97 17.05 16.80
CA PHE A 126 9.21 18.10 16.11
C PHE A 126 10.16 19.19 15.62
N ALA A 127 10.12 19.48 14.32
CA ALA A 127 10.94 20.49 13.68
C ALA A 127 10.10 21.74 13.37
N ARG A 128 9.01 21.57 12.61
CA ARG A 128 8.10 22.66 12.23
C ARG A 128 6.74 22.14 11.78
N GLU A 129 5.79 23.06 11.61
CA GLU A 129 4.53 22.79 10.92
C GLU A 129 4.66 23.11 9.43
N LEU A 130 3.94 22.36 8.59
CA LEU A 130 3.83 22.64 7.16
C LEU A 130 3.02 23.92 6.95
N ASN A 131 3.46 24.74 5.99
CA ASN A 131 2.68 25.87 5.51
C ASN A 131 1.58 25.41 4.53
N GLU A 132 0.66 26.31 4.14
CA GLU A 132 -0.48 25.95 3.29
C GLU A 132 -0.09 25.41 1.90
N LYS A 133 1.01 25.91 1.32
CA LYS A 133 1.53 25.40 0.04
C LYS A 133 2.01 23.96 0.19
N GLU A 134 2.77 23.69 1.26
CA GLU A 134 3.30 22.35 1.56
C GLU A 134 2.19 21.35 1.91
N LYS A 135 1.16 21.78 2.65
CA LYS A 135 -0.04 20.96 2.88
C LYS A 135 -0.69 20.53 1.57
N GLY A 136 -0.81 21.45 0.61
CA GLY A 136 -1.30 21.15 -0.73
C GLY A 136 -0.42 20.14 -1.50
N GLN A 137 0.90 20.26 -1.40
CA GLN A 137 1.84 19.29 -1.99
C GLN A 137 1.70 17.90 -1.35
N LEU A 138 1.55 17.84 -0.02
CA LEU A 138 1.35 16.59 0.71
C LEU A 138 0.03 15.91 0.35
N ASP A 139 -1.05 16.68 0.21
CA ASP A 139 -2.37 16.15 -0.18
C ASP A 139 -2.36 15.57 -1.60
N GLU A 140 -1.72 16.26 -2.54
CA GLU A 140 -1.58 15.77 -3.91
C GLU A 140 -0.77 14.48 -3.96
N PHE A 141 0.33 14.44 -3.21
CA PHE A 141 1.13 13.23 -3.04
C PHE A 141 0.34 12.07 -2.43
N ALA A 142 -0.47 12.34 -1.40
CA ALA A 142 -1.32 11.34 -0.77
C ALA A 142 -2.33 10.74 -1.77
N LYS A 143 -2.94 11.56 -2.62
CA LYS A 143 -3.87 11.09 -3.67
C LYS A 143 -3.17 10.18 -4.68
N GLN A 144 -1.99 10.58 -5.16
CA GLN A 144 -1.22 9.79 -6.12
C GLN A 144 -0.82 8.44 -5.53
N MET A 145 -0.41 8.43 -4.26
CA MET A 145 -0.07 7.19 -3.55
C MET A 145 -1.28 6.26 -3.39
N LEU A 146 -2.46 6.80 -3.06
CA LEU A 146 -3.68 6.01 -2.94
C LEU A 146 -4.09 5.39 -4.29
N ALA A 147 -4.02 6.16 -5.38
CA ALA A 147 -4.33 5.67 -6.72
C ALA A 147 -3.43 4.48 -7.13
N GLN A 148 -2.14 4.53 -6.80
CA GLN A 148 -1.21 3.44 -7.07
C GLN A 148 -1.44 2.20 -6.20
N GLN A 149 -1.73 2.38 -4.92
CA GLN A 149 -2.09 1.26 -4.05
C GLN A 149 -3.34 0.54 -4.56
N GLN A 150 -4.33 1.28 -5.10
CA GLN A 150 -5.51 0.68 -5.71
C GLN A 150 -5.19 -0.08 -6.99
N ALA A 151 -4.36 0.49 -7.88
CA ALA A 151 -3.94 -0.16 -9.11
C ALA A 151 -3.18 -1.47 -8.86
N SER A 152 -2.19 -1.44 -7.96
CA SER A 152 -1.40 -2.64 -7.59
C SER A 152 -2.22 -3.71 -6.86
N LYS A 153 -3.23 -3.31 -6.08
CA LYS A 153 -4.15 -4.25 -5.43
C LYS A 153 -5.09 -4.94 -6.42
N MET A 154 -5.47 -4.26 -7.52
CA MET A 154 -6.25 -4.87 -8.61
C MET A 154 -5.40 -5.83 -9.45
N GLU A 155 -4.14 -5.49 -9.72
CA GLU A 155 -3.21 -6.37 -10.44
C GLU A 155 -2.95 -7.69 -9.68
N ASN A 156 -2.70 -7.61 -8.37
CA ASN A 156 -2.49 -8.80 -7.53
C ASN A 156 -3.75 -9.68 -7.37
N LYS A 157 -4.95 -9.11 -7.43
CA LYS A 157 -6.20 -9.90 -7.44
C LYS A 157 -6.37 -10.70 -8.73
N ASN A 158 -5.97 -10.15 -9.87
CA ASN A 158 -6.04 -10.83 -11.16
C ASN A 158 -4.98 -11.94 -11.28
N ALA A 159 -3.79 -11.74 -10.69
CA ALA A 159 -2.76 -12.79 -10.60
C ALA A 159 -3.16 -13.96 -9.69
N ALA A 160 -3.92 -13.71 -8.61
CA ALA A 160 -4.39 -14.75 -7.69
C ALA A 160 -5.48 -15.68 -8.28
N PHE A 161 -6.16 -15.26 -9.34
CA PHE A 161 -7.21 -16.06 -10.00
C PHE A 161 -6.69 -16.87 -11.22
N GLY A 162 -5.48 -16.60 -11.70
CA GLY A 162 -4.93 -17.19 -12.93
C GLY A 162 -4.25 -18.56 -12.78
N ASN A 163 -3.94 -19.01 -11.54
CA ASN A 163 -3.10 -20.19 -11.31
C ASN A 163 -3.87 -21.48 -10.96
N ASN A 164 -5.12 -21.63 -11.40
CA ASN A 164 -5.91 -22.83 -11.08
C ASN A 164 -6.73 -23.39 -12.25
N ILE A 165 -6.19 -23.36 -13.48
CA ILE A 165 -6.65 -24.24 -14.57
C ILE A 165 -5.43 -24.72 -15.36
N GLN A 166 -4.75 -25.75 -14.86
CA GLN A 166 -3.88 -26.57 -15.70
C GLN A 166 -3.72 -27.98 -15.14
N GLU A 167 -4.81 -28.75 -15.12
CA GLU A 167 -4.70 -30.21 -15.24
C GLU A 167 -6.00 -30.84 -15.77
N ALA A 168 -6.04 -31.06 -17.08
CA ALA A 168 -6.80 -32.15 -17.71
C ALA A 168 -6.27 -32.33 -19.15
N GLN A 169 -5.42 -33.33 -19.35
CA GLN A 169 -5.00 -33.82 -20.67
C GLN A 169 -6.05 -34.80 -21.23
N SER A 170 -6.37 -34.72 -22.53
CA SER A 170 -6.10 -35.77 -23.54
C SER A 170 -7.04 -35.69 -24.78
N LEU A 171 -6.41 -35.75 -25.96
CA LEU A 171 -6.86 -35.83 -27.38
C LEU A 171 -7.77 -37.05 -27.72
N PRO A 172 -8.40 -37.21 -28.93
CA PRO A 172 -7.84 -36.93 -30.27
C PRO A 172 -8.78 -36.45 -31.42
N ALA A 173 -8.14 -36.34 -32.60
CA ALA A 173 -8.46 -35.57 -33.81
C ALA A 173 -9.34 -36.28 -34.89
N ALA A 174 -9.85 -35.48 -35.84
CA ALA A 174 -10.05 -35.75 -37.29
C ALA A 174 -10.97 -34.66 -37.91
N ASP A 175 -10.95 -34.24 -39.17
CA ASP A 175 -9.96 -34.16 -40.26
C ASP A 175 -10.61 -33.29 -41.39
N SER A 176 -9.82 -32.86 -42.39
CA SER A 176 -10.21 -32.43 -43.76
C SER A 176 -10.56 -30.96 -44.13
N ALA A 177 -9.57 -30.26 -44.76
CA ALA A 177 -9.48 -29.78 -46.16
C ALA A 177 -10.71 -29.14 -46.89
N ILE A 178 -10.67 -28.18 -47.84
CA ILE A 178 -9.68 -27.40 -48.65
C ILE A 178 -10.48 -26.38 -49.53
N ASN A 179 -10.00 -25.14 -49.77
CA ASN A 179 -9.92 -24.42 -51.09
C ASN A 179 -9.87 -22.85 -51.05
N THR A 180 -8.85 -22.31 -51.71
CA THR A 180 -8.38 -20.93 -52.14
C THR A 180 -9.32 -20.12 -53.07
N PRO A 181 -9.05 -18.87 -53.60
CA PRO A 181 -7.80 -18.02 -53.72
C PRO A 181 -7.94 -16.46 -53.44
N PRO A 182 -6.88 -15.59 -53.60
CA PRO A 182 -6.70 -14.19 -53.09
C PRO A 182 -7.01 -13.08 -54.16
N PRO A 183 -6.65 -11.74 -54.11
CA PRO A 183 -5.86 -10.84 -53.21
C PRO A 183 -6.62 -9.46 -52.94
N PRO A 184 -6.05 -8.24 -52.67
CA PRO A 184 -4.66 -7.79 -52.45
C PRO A 184 -4.36 -6.90 -51.22
N SER A 185 -3.05 -6.86 -50.96
CA SER A 185 -2.21 -5.89 -50.27
C SER A 185 -2.79 -4.51 -49.95
N SER A 186 -2.75 -4.12 -48.68
CA SER A 186 -2.45 -2.75 -48.28
C SER A 186 -1.65 -2.72 -46.98
N SER A 187 -0.50 -2.08 -47.09
CA SER A 187 0.45 -1.77 -46.03
C SER A 187 -0.14 -0.78 -45.03
N SER A 188 -0.11 -1.10 -43.74
CA SER A 188 -0.17 -0.08 -42.69
C SER A 188 0.90 -0.36 -41.65
N THR A 189 1.88 0.53 -41.65
CA THR A 189 2.91 0.70 -40.64
C THR A 189 2.26 0.94 -39.29
N SER A 190 2.29 -0.05 -38.40
CA SER A 190 1.97 0.13 -36.99
C SER A 190 3.19 0.68 -36.26
N THR A 191 3.21 1.99 -36.06
CA THR A 191 4.09 2.63 -35.08
C THR A 191 3.64 2.15 -33.69
N PRO A 192 4.51 1.52 -32.87
CA PRO A 192 4.15 1.22 -31.49
C PRO A 192 4.15 2.53 -30.69
N LEU A 193 2.97 2.86 -30.16
CA LEU A 193 2.75 3.84 -29.10
C LEU A 193 3.65 3.47 -27.89
N PRO A 194 4.41 4.41 -27.29
CA PRO A 194 5.26 4.09 -26.16
C PRO A 194 4.39 3.78 -24.94
N THR A 195 4.36 2.51 -24.54
CA THR A 195 3.69 2.04 -23.33
C THR A 195 4.39 2.61 -22.10
N THR A 196 3.62 3.46 -21.42
CA THR A 196 3.76 4.03 -20.08
C THR A 196 4.56 3.16 -19.10
N THR A 197 5.88 3.39 -19.05
CA THR A 197 6.76 3.02 -17.91
C THR A 197 6.82 4.17 -16.87
N ILE A 198 5.83 5.07 -16.90
CA ILE A 198 5.92 6.42 -16.31
C ILE A 198 5.38 6.49 -14.87
N SER A 199 4.60 5.52 -14.39
CA SER A 199 3.89 5.67 -13.10
C SER A 199 4.76 5.52 -11.85
N LEU A 200 5.71 4.58 -11.81
CA LEU A 200 6.54 4.33 -10.63
C LEU A 200 7.67 5.36 -10.48
N GLN A 201 8.31 5.72 -11.60
CA GLN A 201 9.44 6.66 -11.61
C GLN A 201 9.00 8.08 -11.22
N GLN A 202 7.87 8.54 -11.76
CA GLN A 202 7.35 9.89 -11.52
C GLN A 202 6.95 10.12 -10.06
N ASN A 203 6.43 9.09 -9.38
CA ASN A 203 6.08 9.18 -7.96
C ASN A 203 7.30 9.16 -7.04
N ALA A 204 8.37 8.45 -7.43
CA ALA A 204 9.65 8.51 -6.73
C ALA A 204 10.27 9.92 -6.84
N ASP A 205 10.16 10.55 -8.01
CA ASP A 205 10.63 11.93 -8.22
C ASP A 205 9.81 12.95 -7.42
N ILE A 206 8.47 12.79 -7.36
CA ILE A 206 7.60 13.66 -6.55
C ILE A 206 7.89 13.47 -5.06
N GLY A 207 7.98 12.23 -4.58
CA GLY A 207 8.33 11.93 -3.19
C GLY A 207 9.70 12.48 -2.79
N ARG A 208 10.67 12.44 -3.72
CA ARG A 208 11.99 13.04 -3.54
C ARG A 208 11.94 14.56 -3.47
N GLN A 209 11.20 15.21 -4.37
CA GLN A 209 11.07 16.67 -4.35
C GLN A 209 10.41 17.14 -3.05
N ILE A 210 9.35 16.45 -2.61
CA ILE A 210 8.67 16.72 -1.35
C ILE A 210 9.62 16.52 -0.16
N ALA A 211 10.45 15.48 -0.18
CA ALA A 211 11.45 15.28 0.85
C ALA A 211 12.49 16.41 0.91
N LEU A 212 12.92 16.94 -0.25
CA LEU A 212 13.84 18.08 -0.29
C LEU A 212 13.17 19.34 0.28
N ASP A 213 11.95 19.65 -0.17
CA ASP A 213 11.20 20.82 0.29
C ASP A 213 10.92 20.75 1.81
N PHE A 214 10.55 19.57 2.31
CA PHE A 214 10.10 19.44 3.71
C PHE A 214 11.24 19.17 4.69
N CYS A 215 12.26 18.42 4.28
CA CYS A 215 13.29 17.87 5.16
C CYS A 215 14.67 18.54 5.04
N MET A 216 14.90 19.48 4.11
CA MET A 216 16.22 20.10 3.91
C MET A 216 16.25 21.63 4.07
N GLU A 217 15.10 22.31 4.20
CA GLU A 217 15.04 23.73 4.56
C GLU A 217 15.14 23.89 6.09
N PHE A 218 16.37 23.99 6.61
CA PHE A 218 16.67 24.31 8.02
C PHE A 218 17.82 25.31 8.12
#